data_AF-A0A1C5NDU1-F1
#
_entry.id   AF-A0A1C5NDU1-F1
#
_cell.length_a   1.000
_cell.length_b   1.000
_cell.length_c   1.000
_cell.angle_alpha   90.00
_cell.angle_beta   90.00
_cell.angle_gamma   90.00
#
_symmetry.space_group_name_H-M   'P 1'
#
loop_
_entity.id
_entity.type
_entity.pdbx_description
1 polymer ?
#
loop_
_entity_poly.entity_id
_entity_poly.type
_entity_poly.pdbx_seq_one_letter_code
_entity_poly.pdbx_strand_id
1 'polypeptide(L)'
;MKNILKRVCTGFLALATVITILPAITTHAAEKQYWTESAERVGFIEQVMNDGSIKATFNEGYMKVEGETAYCIDINTAFKNGYKIRADASTRMSADQISDVALSIEYVKQYAKTHQELNYKQVYLLEQVVAWQKLSVHLGWQCDNVRATYSEIPKATQEEVFAGAKTFVKENKGRYECGGYIYSGEGQERGQFWAKLNVGNAKLQKVSSNTGITNGNANYSIIGATYGVFADKEYQKQLATLTTDENGNTDVVEVKAGTVYIKELSAPAGYKVDKTV
;
A
#
# COMPACT_ATOMS: atom_id res chain seq x y z
N MET A 1 -2.08 10.86 -94.92
CA MET A 1 -3.14 10.73 -93.89
C MET A 1 -2.54 10.05 -92.67
N LYS A 2 -2.82 10.62 -91.49
CA LYS A 2 -2.90 10.04 -90.13
C LYS A 2 -2.48 8.55 -89.99
N ASN A 3 -1.79 8.07 -88.97
CA ASN A 3 -1.33 8.55 -87.66
C ASN A 3 -0.56 7.35 -87.06
N ILE A 4 0.65 7.49 -86.49
CA ILE A 4 0.88 7.61 -85.03
C ILE A 4 0.42 6.30 -84.30
N LEU A 5 1.24 5.48 -83.63
CA LEU A 5 2.10 5.79 -82.48
C LEU A 5 2.90 4.54 -82.05
N LYS A 6 4.22 4.72 -81.83
CA LYS A 6 5.10 4.28 -80.70
C LYS A 6 5.01 2.84 -80.16
N ARG A 7 6.07 2.21 -79.64
CA ARG A 7 7.56 2.32 -79.56
C ARG A 7 7.88 1.21 -78.52
N VAL A 8 8.84 0.31 -78.78
CA VAL A 8 10.22 0.33 -78.21
C VAL A 8 10.20 0.26 -76.68
N CYS A 9 10.95 -0.58 -75.97
CA CYS A 9 11.90 -1.65 -76.23
C CYS A 9 12.34 -2.15 -74.83
N THR A 10 13.15 -3.20 -74.84
CA THR A 10 14.22 -3.47 -73.86
C THR A 10 13.80 -4.22 -72.60
N GLY A 11 13.98 -5.54 -72.66
CA GLY A 11 14.08 -6.39 -71.50
C GLY A 11 15.32 -6.02 -70.68
N PHE A 12 15.12 -5.91 -69.37
CA PHE A 12 16.18 -5.84 -68.37
C PHE A 12 16.25 -7.18 -67.65
N LEU A 13 17.46 -7.77 -67.60
CA LEU A 13 17.82 -8.82 -66.66
C LEU A 13 17.63 -8.28 -65.23
N ALA A 14 16.80 -8.92 -64.42
CA ALA A 14 16.74 -8.70 -62.99
C ALA A 14 17.42 -9.87 -62.26
N LEU A 15 18.55 -9.57 -61.62
CA LEU A 15 19.30 -10.45 -60.75
C LEU A 15 18.46 -10.71 -59.48
N ALA A 16 18.05 -11.95 -59.24
CA ALA A 16 17.29 -12.32 -58.05
C ALA A 16 18.21 -12.37 -56.82
N THR A 17 18.19 -11.33 -56.00
CA THR A 17 18.77 -11.35 -54.66
C THR A 17 17.88 -12.17 -53.73
N VAL A 18 18.35 -13.37 -53.35
CA VAL A 18 17.74 -14.15 -52.27
C VAL A 18 18.07 -13.46 -50.95
N ILE A 19 17.14 -12.67 -50.43
CA ILE A 19 17.20 -12.18 -49.05
C ILE A 19 16.77 -13.35 -48.16
N THR A 20 17.72 -14.07 -47.58
CA THR A 20 17.45 -14.94 -46.44
C THR A 20 17.06 -14.06 -45.26
N ILE A 21 15.76 -13.86 -45.05
CA ILE A 21 15.22 -13.28 -43.83
C ILE A 21 15.50 -14.30 -42.73
N LEU A 22 16.53 -14.07 -41.90
CA LEU A 22 16.63 -14.78 -40.63
C LEU A 22 15.35 -14.46 -39.85
N PRO A 23 14.59 -15.45 -39.36
CA PRO A 23 13.55 -15.16 -38.40
C PRO A 23 14.23 -14.52 -37.20
N ALA A 24 13.92 -13.26 -36.94
CA ALA A 24 14.24 -12.63 -35.67
C ALA A 24 13.49 -13.46 -34.62
N ILE A 25 14.19 -14.39 -33.97
CA ILE A 25 13.68 -15.04 -32.78
C ILE A 25 13.62 -13.91 -31.76
N THR A 26 12.41 -13.37 -31.55
CA THR A 26 12.14 -12.59 -30.37
C THR A 26 12.46 -13.50 -29.20
N THR A 27 13.57 -13.23 -28.51
CA THR A 27 13.86 -13.85 -27.22
C THR A 27 12.79 -13.36 -26.26
N HIS A 28 11.65 -14.06 -26.21
CA HIS A 28 10.70 -13.91 -25.13
C HIS A 28 11.46 -14.35 -23.88
N ALA A 29 11.84 -13.39 -23.04
CA ALA A 29 12.24 -13.71 -21.69
C ALA A 29 11.09 -14.54 -21.09
N ALA A 30 11.37 -15.78 -20.73
CA ALA A 30 10.37 -16.64 -20.11
C ALA A 30 9.82 -15.88 -18.88
N GLU A 31 8.52 -15.65 -18.87
CA GLU A 31 7.88 -14.91 -17.80
C GLU A 31 8.12 -15.64 -16.48
N LYS A 32 8.68 -14.94 -15.49
CA LYS A 32 9.03 -15.56 -14.22
C LYS A 32 7.76 -16.07 -13.54
N GLN A 33 7.73 -17.37 -13.28
CA GLN A 33 6.62 -18.04 -12.59
C GLN A 33 6.92 -18.21 -11.10
N TYR A 34 5.85 -18.30 -10.31
CA TYR A 34 5.87 -18.42 -8.85
C TYR A 34 4.99 -19.58 -8.43
N TRP A 35 5.51 -20.46 -7.58
CA TRP A 35 4.76 -21.59 -7.06
C TRP A 35 3.76 -21.13 -5.99
N THR A 36 2.53 -21.59 -6.12
CA THR A 36 1.46 -21.30 -5.16
C THR A 36 0.84 -22.59 -4.64
N GLU A 37 0.61 -22.64 -3.33
CA GLU A 37 0.11 -23.84 -2.67
C GLU A 37 -0.78 -23.53 -1.46
N SER A 38 -1.58 -24.53 -1.08
CA SER A 38 -2.24 -24.62 0.22
C SER A 38 -1.44 -25.60 1.07
N ALA A 39 -0.70 -25.10 2.05
CA ALA A 39 0.25 -25.89 2.83
C ALA A 39 -0.45 -26.83 3.82
N GLU A 40 -1.57 -26.39 4.40
CA GLU A 40 -2.39 -27.19 5.32
C GLU A 40 -3.81 -26.62 5.41
N ARG A 41 -4.72 -27.30 6.13
CA ARG A 41 -6.04 -26.74 6.47
C ARG A 41 -5.99 -25.97 7.79
N VAL A 42 -6.60 -24.80 7.79
CA VAL A 42 -6.55 -23.84 8.90
C VAL A 42 -7.88 -23.66 9.62
N GLY A 43 -8.99 -24.04 9.00
CA GLY A 43 -10.32 -24.00 9.61
C GLY A 43 -11.39 -23.63 8.60
N PHE A 44 -12.59 -23.30 9.09
CA PHE A 44 -13.74 -23.04 8.23
C PHE A 44 -14.11 -21.55 8.12
N ILE A 45 -14.43 -21.11 6.90
CA ILE A 45 -14.94 -19.76 6.59
C ILE A 45 -16.32 -19.88 5.95
N GLU A 46 -17.26 -19.02 6.36
CA GLU A 46 -18.59 -18.88 5.78
C GLU A 46 -18.63 -17.66 4.86
N GLN A 47 -19.01 -17.86 3.60
CA GLN A 47 -19.37 -16.78 2.68
C GLN A 47 -20.77 -16.27 3.06
N VAL A 48 -20.81 -15.37 4.04
CA VAL A 48 -22.04 -14.70 4.46
C VAL A 48 -22.31 -13.53 3.52
N MET A 49 -23.46 -13.58 2.85
CA MET A 49 -23.92 -12.54 1.95
C MET A 49 -24.44 -11.32 2.72
N ASN A 50 -24.60 -10.19 2.04
CA ASN A 50 -25.07 -8.94 2.64
C ASN A 50 -26.51 -9.03 3.17
N ASP A 51 -27.32 -9.96 2.65
CA ASP A 51 -28.66 -10.29 3.16
C ASP A 51 -28.66 -11.22 4.39
N GLY A 52 -27.47 -11.65 4.83
CA GLY A 52 -27.27 -12.55 5.98
C GLY A 52 -27.32 -14.04 5.65
N SER A 53 -27.62 -14.43 4.41
CA SER A 53 -27.59 -15.82 3.97
C SER A 53 -26.15 -16.37 3.89
N ILE A 54 -25.96 -17.66 4.16
CA ILE A 54 -24.68 -18.34 3.97
C ILE A 54 -24.71 -18.98 2.58
N LYS A 55 -23.91 -18.46 1.65
CA LYS A 55 -23.83 -18.98 0.27
C LYS A 55 -22.97 -20.24 0.19
N ALA A 56 -21.88 -20.29 0.95
CA ALA A 56 -20.94 -21.39 0.97
C ALA A 56 -20.15 -21.45 2.29
N THR A 57 -19.62 -22.63 2.59
CA THR A 57 -18.64 -22.83 3.67
C THR A 57 -17.39 -23.47 3.08
N PHE A 58 -16.24 -22.85 3.31
CA PHE A 58 -14.94 -23.30 2.82
C PHE A 58 -14.13 -23.91 3.96
N ASN A 59 -13.49 -25.06 3.71
CA ASN A 59 -12.39 -25.52 4.55
C ASN A 59 -11.12 -24.83 4.06
N GLU A 60 -10.78 -23.70 4.67
CA GLU A 60 -9.73 -22.80 4.19
C GLU A 60 -8.35 -23.44 4.31
N GLY A 61 -7.51 -23.15 3.32
CA GLY A 61 -6.12 -23.58 3.29
C GLY A 61 -5.17 -22.47 3.75
N TYR A 62 -4.05 -22.83 4.36
CA TYR A 62 -2.96 -21.88 4.58
C TYR A 62 -2.24 -21.63 3.26
N MET A 63 -2.56 -20.52 2.59
CA MET A 63 -2.06 -20.22 1.26
C MET A 63 -0.65 -19.63 1.32
N LYS A 64 0.21 -20.11 0.42
CA LYS A 64 1.59 -19.65 0.30
C LYS A 64 1.97 -19.35 -1.14
N VAL A 65 2.87 -18.40 -1.31
CA VAL A 65 3.59 -18.14 -2.55
C VAL A 65 5.08 -18.07 -2.24
N GLU A 66 5.88 -18.94 -2.86
CA GLU A 66 7.32 -19.08 -2.56
C GLU A 66 7.62 -19.25 -1.05
N GLY A 67 6.77 -20.00 -0.33
CA GLY A 67 6.93 -20.27 1.10
C GLY A 67 6.40 -19.19 2.05
N GLU A 68 6.12 -17.98 1.54
CA GLU A 68 5.59 -16.84 2.28
C GLU A 68 4.06 -16.84 2.28
N THR A 69 3.44 -16.37 3.37
CA THR A 69 1.98 -16.23 3.49
C THR A 69 1.42 -15.44 2.31
N ALA A 70 0.33 -15.92 1.73
CA ALA A 70 -0.48 -15.23 0.75
C ALA A 70 -1.96 -15.41 1.06
N TYR A 71 -2.81 -14.63 0.40
CA TYR A 71 -4.26 -14.64 0.63
C TYR A 71 -5.00 -14.88 -0.67
N CYS A 72 -6.18 -15.49 -0.55
CA CYS A 72 -7.16 -15.51 -1.60
C CYS A 72 -7.66 -14.10 -1.91
N ILE A 73 -7.65 -13.71 -3.19
CA ILE A 73 -8.20 -12.42 -3.65
C ILE A 73 -9.40 -12.56 -4.59
N ASP A 74 -9.97 -13.77 -4.67
CA ASP A 74 -11.23 -14.03 -5.38
C ASP A 74 -12.00 -15.13 -4.68
N ILE A 75 -12.94 -14.78 -3.81
CA ILE A 75 -13.73 -15.74 -3.02
C ILE A 75 -14.61 -16.67 -3.89
N ASN A 76 -14.85 -16.34 -5.17
CA ASN A 76 -15.78 -17.07 -6.03
C ASN A 76 -15.11 -18.17 -6.87
N THR A 77 -13.78 -18.26 -6.84
CA THR A 77 -13.02 -19.23 -7.63
C THR A 77 -12.37 -20.29 -6.73
N ALA A 78 -12.45 -21.56 -7.14
CA ALA A 78 -11.78 -22.64 -6.41
C ALA A 78 -10.25 -22.57 -6.57
N PHE A 79 -9.54 -22.80 -5.46
CA PHE A 79 -8.09 -22.81 -5.47
C PHE A 79 -7.52 -24.08 -6.13
N LYS A 80 -6.39 -23.92 -6.83
CA LYS A 80 -5.57 -24.99 -7.40
C LYS A 80 -4.10 -24.66 -7.17
N ASN A 81 -3.35 -25.64 -6.66
CA ASN A 81 -1.89 -25.53 -6.59
C ASN A 81 -1.32 -25.39 -8.00
N GLY A 82 -0.26 -24.61 -8.14
CA GLY A 82 0.41 -24.46 -9.43
C GLY A 82 1.20 -23.17 -9.56
N TYR A 83 1.85 -23.05 -10.71
CA TYR A 83 2.61 -21.88 -11.09
C TYR A 83 1.68 -20.74 -11.52
N LYS A 84 2.00 -19.53 -11.04
CA LYS A 84 1.30 -18.29 -11.36
C LYS A 84 2.29 -17.20 -11.78
N ILE A 85 1.77 -16.22 -12.52
CA ILE A 85 2.48 -15.03 -12.96
C ILE A 85 2.24 -13.91 -11.94
N ARG A 86 3.30 -13.19 -11.57
CA ARG A 86 3.23 -12.09 -10.62
C ARG A 86 3.13 -10.74 -11.32
N ALA A 87 2.16 -9.93 -10.92
CA ALA A 87 2.08 -8.51 -11.22
C ALA A 87 2.08 -7.68 -9.93
N ASP A 88 2.44 -6.40 -10.04
CA ASP A 88 2.23 -5.44 -8.95
C ASP A 88 0.72 -5.25 -8.74
N ALA A 89 0.26 -5.17 -7.49
CA ALA A 89 -1.17 -4.98 -7.23
C ALA A 89 -1.72 -3.69 -7.86
N SER A 90 -0.87 -2.67 -8.03
CA SER A 90 -1.24 -1.40 -8.69
C SER A 90 -1.63 -1.54 -10.16
N THR A 91 -1.34 -2.68 -10.81
CA THR A 91 -1.80 -2.92 -12.18
C THR A 91 -3.30 -3.21 -12.24
N ARG A 92 -3.96 -3.49 -11.09
CA ARG A 92 -5.37 -3.90 -11.01
C ARG A 92 -6.16 -3.23 -9.88
N MET A 93 -5.48 -2.67 -8.89
CA MET A 93 -6.10 -2.05 -7.71
C MET A 93 -5.59 -0.61 -7.55
N SER A 94 -6.47 0.29 -7.11
CA SER A 94 -6.06 1.66 -6.75
C SER A 94 -5.22 1.67 -5.47
N ALA A 95 -4.47 2.76 -5.23
CA ALA A 95 -3.71 2.93 -3.99
C ALA A 95 -4.61 2.87 -2.74
N ASP A 96 -5.82 3.41 -2.82
CA ASP A 96 -6.81 3.33 -1.73
C ASP A 96 -7.26 1.87 -1.49
N GLN A 97 -7.50 1.10 -2.55
CA GLN A 97 -7.86 -0.33 -2.42
C GLN A 97 -6.72 -1.18 -1.84
N ILE A 98 -5.48 -0.94 -2.29
CA ILE A 98 -4.29 -1.63 -1.77
C ILE A 98 -4.09 -1.30 -0.30
N SER A 99 -4.17 -0.02 0.07
CA SER A 99 -3.98 0.40 1.46
C SER A 99 -5.08 -0.12 2.38
N ASP A 100 -6.34 -0.17 1.93
CA ASP A 100 -7.46 -0.71 2.73
C ASP A 100 -7.26 -2.19 3.07
N VAL A 101 -6.85 -3.00 2.08
CA VAL A 101 -6.51 -4.42 2.30
C VAL A 101 -5.27 -4.58 3.17
N ALA A 102 -4.17 -3.90 2.82
CA ALA A 102 -2.88 -4.04 3.51
C ALA A 102 -2.94 -3.61 4.97
N LEU A 103 -3.59 -2.48 5.27
CA LEU A 103 -3.76 -1.98 6.64
C LEU A 103 -4.73 -2.85 7.45
N SER A 104 -5.77 -3.41 6.83
CA SER A 104 -6.64 -4.36 7.52
C SER A 104 -5.89 -5.62 7.95
N ILE A 105 -5.05 -6.18 7.08
CA ILE A 105 -4.19 -7.32 7.41
C ILE A 105 -3.15 -6.94 8.47
N GLU A 106 -2.51 -5.76 8.34
CA GLU A 106 -1.53 -5.28 9.31
C GLU A 106 -2.15 -5.08 10.70
N TYR A 107 -3.40 -4.60 10.78
CA TYR A 107 -4.12 -4.54 12.05
C TYR A 107 -4.28 -5.91 12.69
N VAL A 108 -4.67 -6.94 11.93
CA VAL A 108 -4.80 -8.31 12.46
C VAL A 108 -3.46 -8.82 13.01
N LYS A 109 -2.35 -8.55 12.30
CA LYS A 109 -0.99 -8.89 12.76
C LYS A 109 -0.63 -8.18 14.06
N GLN A 110 -1.00 -6.91 14.22
CA GLN A 110 -0.76 -6.15 15.45
C GLN A 110 -1.66 -6.65 16.59
N TYR A 111 -2.93 -6.91 16.30
CA TYR A 111 -3.90 -7.46 17.25
C TYR A 111 -3.41 -8.81 17.81
N ALA A 112 -2.93 -9.71 16.96
CA ALA A 112 -2.43 -11.02 17.38
C ALA A 112 -1.20 -10.93 18.32
N LYS A 113 -0.38 -9.87 18.23
CA LYS A 113 0.76 -9.68 19.15
C LYS A 113 0.33 -9.41 20.59
N THR A 114 -0.86 -8.85 20.78
CA THR A 114 -1.42 -8.55 22.11
C THR A 114 -2.50 -9.55 22.56
N HIS A 115 -2.90 -10.48 21.68
CA HIS A 115 -3.93 -11.50 21.91
C HIS A 115 -3.35 -12.90 21.67
N GLN A 116 -2.46 -13.34 22.59
CA GLN A 116 -1.70 -14.58 22.46
C GLN A 116 -2.55 -15.86 22.60
N GLU A 117 -3.82 -15.72 22.99
CA GLU A 117 -4.80 -16.80 22.98
C GLU A 117 -5.20 -17.24 21.57
N LEU A 118 -5.02 -16.38 20.56
CA LEU A 118 -5.23 -16.74 19.16
C LEU A 118 -4.06 -17.57 18.65
N ASN A 119 -4.35 -18.78 18.18
CA ASN A 119 -3.33 -19.57 17.50
C ASN A 119 -3.10 -19.06 16.06
N TYR A 120 -1.98 -19.47 15.45
CA TYR A 120 -1.61 -18.99 14.11
C TYR A 120 -2.65 -19.28 13.02
N LYS A 121 -3.44 -20.36 13.15
CA LYS A 121 -4.51 -20.71 12.20
C LYS A 121 -5.65 -19.71 12.31
N GLN A 122 -6.07 -19.38 13.53
CA GLN A 122 -7.09 -18.37 13.79
C GLN A 122 -6.64 -16.98 13.31
N VAL A 123 -5.37 -16.62 13.52
CA VAL A 123 -4.81 -15.37 12.99
C VAL A 123 -4.88 -15.34 11.47
N TYR A 124 -4.44 -16.40 10.79
CA TYR A 124 -4.53 -16.48 9.33
C TYR A 124 -5.99 -16.41 8.83
N LEU A 125 -6.94 -17.09 9.49
CA LEU A 125 -8.36 -17.00 9.14
C LEU A 125 -8.86 -15.54 9.24
N LEU A 126 -8.48 -14.80 10.28
CA LEU A 126 -8.82 -13.38 10.42
C LEU A 126 -8.19 -12.54 9.30
N GLU A 127 -6.90 -12.74 8.99
CA GLU A 127 -6.21 -12.05 7.89
C GLU A 127 -6.90 -12.30 6.54
N GLN A 128 -7.24 -13.56 6.24
CA GLN A 128 -7.95 -13.94 5.03
C GLN A 128 -9.36 -13.33 4.96
N VAL A 129 -10.09 -13.35 6.08
CA VAL A 129 -11.44 -12.79 6.16
C VAL A 129 -11.42 -11.28 5.94
N VAL A 130 -10.53 -10.52 6.61
CA VAL A 130 -10.49 -9.06 6.42
C VAL A 130 -10.13 -8.70 4.98
N ALA A 131 -9.23 -9.46 4.33
CA ALA A 131 -8.92 -9.28 2.91
C ALA A 131 -10.17 -9.45 2.04
N TRP A 132 -10.95 -10.52 2.25
CA TRP A 132 -12.19 -10.73 1.49
C TRP A 132 -13.28 -9.72 1.80
N GLN A 133 -13.44 -9.27 3.05
CA GLN A 133 -14.40 -8.22 3.39
C GLN A 133 -14.08 -6.92 2.62
N LYS A 134 -12.81 -6.52 2.57
CA LYS A 134 -12.39 -5.33 1.79
C LYS A 134 -12.63 -5.54 0.30
N LEU A 135 -12.15 -6.65 -0.24
CA LEU A 135 -12.27 -6.94 -1.68
C LEU A 135 -13.73 -7.10 -2.12
N SER A 136 -14.60 -7.65 -1.27
CA SER A 136 -16.04 -7.75 -1.53
C SER A 136 -16.67 -6.37 -1.73
N VAL A 137 -16.33 -5.40 -0.88
CA VAL A 137 -16.79 -4.00 -1.02
C VAL A 137 -16.27 -3.38 -2.31
N HIS A 138 -14.98 -3.58 -2.61
CA HIS A 138 -14.33 -2.97 -3.79
C HIS A 138 -14.76 -3.58 -5.12
N LEU A 139 -15.10 -4.87 -5.13
CA LEU A 139 -15.42 -5.65 -6.33
C LEU A 139 -16.90 -6.02 -6.43
N GLY A 140 -17.71 -5.61 -5.45
CA GLY A 140 -19.16 -5.79 -5.45
C GLY A 140 -19.63 -7.24 -5.28
N TRP A 141 -18.87 -8.08 -4.56
CA TRP A 141 -19.22 -9.51 -4.38
C TRP A 141 -20.44 -9.77 -3.49
N GLN A 142 -20.92 -8.74 -2.78
CA GLN A 142 -22.09 -8.82 -1.88
C GLN A 142 -21.90 -9.79 -0.70
N CYS A 143 -20.65 -10.07 -0.30
CA CYS A 143 -20.33 -10.92 0.85
C CYS A 143 -19.42 -10.19 1.85
N ASP A 144 -19.78 -8.95 2.17
CA ASP A 144 -18.99 -8.07 3.04
C ASP A 144 -18.97 -8.55 4.50
N ASN A 145 -19.83 -9.53 4.81
CA ASN A 145 -19.99 -10.17 6.12
C ASN A 145 -19.29 -11.53 6.21
N VAL A 146 -18.47 -11.91 5.22
CA VAL A 146 -17.64 -13.13 5.27
C VAL A 146 -16.90 -13.23 6.61
N ARG A 147 -16.87 -14.44 7.18
CA ARG A 147 -16.38 -14.67 8.55
C ARG A 147 -15.83 -16.09 8.72
N ALA A 148 -14.94 -16.30 9.68
CA ALA A 148 -14.67 -17.64 10.18
C ALA A 148 -15.93 -18.20 10.86
N THR A 149 -16.15 -19.51 10.85
CA THR A 149 -17.27 -20.09 11.60
C THR A 149 -17.12 -19.76 13.09
N TYR A 150 -18.24 -19.64 13.80
CA TYR A 150 -18.19 -19.29 15.22
C TYR A 150 -17.60 -20.36 16.13
N SER A 151 -17.46 -21.59 15.63
CA SER A 151 -16.71 -22.65 16.31
C SER A 151 -15.19 -22.47 16.20
N GLU A 152 -14.71 -21.82 15.14
CA GLU A 152 -13.27 -21.55 14.94
C GLU A 152 -12.86 -20.29 15.70
N ILE A 153 -13.66 -19.22 15.58
CA ILE A 153 -13.40 -17.94 16.24
C ILE A 153 -14.73 -17.37 16.75
N PRO A 154 -14.86 -17.10 18.06
CA PRO A 154 -16.07 -16.54 18.63
C PRO A 154 -16.51 -15.25 17.93
N LYS A 155 -17.84 -15.08 17.82
CA LYS A 155 -18.45 -13.91 17.19
C LYS A 155 -17.90 -12.59 17.74
N ALA A 156 -17.81 -12.46 19.07
CA ALA A 156 -17.35 -11.25 19.72
C ALA A 156 -15.93 -10.85 19.30
N THR A 157 -15.00 -11.82 19.25
CA THR A 157 -13.62 -11.60 18.79
C THR A 157 -13.58 -11.13 17.35
N GLN A 158 -14.37 -11.77 16.46
CA GLN A 158 -14.43 -11.35 15.06
C GLN A 158 -14.99 -9.93 14.90
N GLU A 159 -16.06 -9.59 15.61
CA GLU A 159 -16.66 -8.25 15.57
C GLU A 159 -15.69 -7.17 16.07
N GLU A 160 -14.96 -7.45 17.15
CA GLU A 160 -13.89 -6.59 17.66
C GLU A 160 -12.79 -6.38 16.61
N VAL A 161 -12.25 -7.46 16.04
CA VAL A 161 -11.17 -7.39 15.04
C VAL A 161 -11.63 -6.63 13.79
N PHE A 162 -12.84 -6.87 13.29
CA PHE A 162 -13.33 -6.20 12.09
C PHE A 162 -13.61 -4.72 12.31
N ALA A 163 -14.15 -4.36 13.48
CA ALA A 163 -14.33 -2.96 13.86
C ALA A 163 -12.97 -2.26 14.03
N GLY A 164 -12.03 -2.91 14.72
CA GLY A 164 -10.68 -2.44 14.92
C GLY A 164 -9.91 -2.23 13.61
N ALA A 165 -10.00 -3.17 12.67
CA ALA A 165 -9.39 -3.04 11.35
C ALA A 165 -9.94 -1.83 10.58
N LYS A 166 -11.27 -1.61 10.60
CA LYS A 166 -11.90 -0.45 9.96
C LYS A 166 -11.42 0.87 10.59
N THR A 167 -11.34 0.94 11.91
CA THR A 167 -10.82 2.10 12.63
C THR A 167 -9.36 2.34 12.32
N PHE A 168 -8.54 1.28 12.36
CA PHE A 168 -7.11 1.35 12.09
C PHE A 168 -6.82 1.86 10.67
N VAL A 169 -7.52 1.36 9.64
CA VAL A 169 -7.39 1.87 8.26
C VAL A 169 -7.67 3.37 8.20
N LYS A 170 -8.76 3.82 8.85
CA LYS A 170 -9.16 5.23 8.86
C LYS A 170 -8.13 6.14 9.53
N GLU A 171 -7.64 5.74 10.71
CA GLU A 171 -6.70 6.53 11.52
C GLU A 171 -5.28 6.52 10.92
N ASN A 172 -4.93 5.48 10.17
CA ASN A 172 -3.59 5.31 9.61
C ASN A 172 -3.49 5.66 8.13
N LYS A 173 -4.52 6.31 7.57
CA LYS A 173 -4.49 6.79 6.18
C LYS A 173 -3.30 7.73 5.99
N GLY A 174 -2.38 7.36 5.11
CA GLY A 174 -1.18 8.14 4.79
C GLY A 174 0.01 7.97 5.74
N ARG A 175 -0.14 7.23 6.85
CA ARG A 175 0.95 6.93 7.80
C ARG A 175 1.81 5.74 7.38
N TYR A 176 1.29 4.89 6.51
CA TYR A 176 1.99 3.69 6.02
C TYR A 176 2.30 3.79 4.53
N GLU A 177 3.41 3.19 4.13
CA GLU A 177 3.66 2.78 2.76
C GLU A 177 3.04 1.40 2.55
N CYS A 178 2.05 1.31 1.66
CA CYS A 178 1.32 0.08 1.38
C CYS A 178 1.61 -0.40 -0.04
N GLY A 179 1.67 -1.72 -0.21
CA GLY A 179 1.85 -2.33 -1.53
C GLY A 179 1.35 -3.77 -1.55
N GLY A 180 1.41 -4.38 -2.74
CA GLY A 180 1.06 -5.77 -2.88
C GLY A 180 1.50 -6.38 -4.21
N TYR A 181 1.45 -7.70 -4.28
CA TYR A 181 1.59 -8.49 -5.49
C TYR A 181 0.35 -9.32 -5.73
N ILE A 182 -0.07 -9.43 -6.99
CA ILE A 182 -1.14 -10.31 -7.44
C ILE A 182 -0.54 -11.44 -8.26
N TYR A 183 -0.95 -12.67 -7.97
CA TYR A 183 -0.52 -13.87 -8.68
C TYR A 183 -1.70 -14.48 -9.45
N SER A 184 -1.59 -14.48 -10.77
CA SER A 184 -2.62 -14.91 -11.71
C SER A 184 -2.20 -16.18 -12.46
N GLY A 185 -3.15 -17.08 -12.71
CA GLY A 185 -2.90 -18.37 -13.37
C GLY A 185 -4.11 -19.28 -13.20
N GLU A 186 -3.92 -20.60 -13.35
CA GLU A 186 -5.04 -21.54 -13.20
C GLU A 186 -5.64 -21.52 -11.77
N GLY A 187 -6.96 -21.51 -11.67
CA GLY A 187 -7.68 -21.46 -10.40
C GLY A 187 -7.59 -20.09 -9.70
N GLN A 188 -7.91 -20.06 -8.41
CA GLN A 188 -8.07 -18.83 -7.64
C GLN A 188 -6.79 -17.99 -7.60
N GLU A 189 -6.92 -16.67 -7.81
CA GLU A 189 -5.80 -15.73 -7.76
C GLU A 189 -5.33 -15.47 -6.33
N ARG A 190 -4.03 -15.20 -6.15
CA ARG A 190 -3.43 -14.91 -4.84
C ARG A 190 -3.03 -13.45 -4.71
N GLY A 191 -2.99 -12.94 -3.48
CA GLY A 191 -2.43 -11.65 -3.14
C GLY A 191 -1.43 -11.75 -1.99
N GLN A 192 -0.32 -11.03 -2.08
CA GLN A 192 0.54 -10.70 -0.95
C GLN A 192 0.48 -9.20 -0.73
N PHE A 193 0.18 -8.75 0.48
CA PHE A 193 0.04 -7.33 0.81
C PHE A 193 0.92 -6.96 2.00
N TRP A 194 1.46 -5.75 1.98
CA TRP A 194 2.26 -5.22 3.07
C TRP A 194 1.89 -3.77 3.38
N ALA A 195 2.00 -3.41 4.65
CA ALA A 195 1.94 -2.05 5.13
C ALA A 195 3.15 -1.81 6.03
N LYS A 196 3.98 -0.82 5.69
CA LYS A 196 5.16 -0.44 6.47
C LYS A 196 4.94 0.95 7.04
N LEU A 197 4.99 1.09 8.36
CA LEU A 197 4.88 2.39 9.01
C LEU A 197 5.96 3.33 8.45
N ASN A 198 5.52 4.47 7.93
CA ASN A 198 6.36 5.38 7.15
C ASN A 198 6.23 6.82 7.66
N VAL A 199 6.36 6.97 8.98
CA VAL A 199 6.34 8.25 9.69
C VAL A 199 7.59 8.37 10.58
N GLY A 200 7.95 9.60 10.90
CA GLY A 200 9.01 9.95 11.84
C GLY A 200 8.63 11.20 12.62
N ASN A 201 9.52 11.66 13.48
CA ASN A 201 9.29 12.79 14.38
C ASN A 201 10.13 14.00 13.95
N ALA A 202 9.50 15.16 13.86
CA ALA A 202 10.18 16.45 13.70
C ALA A 202 10.11 17.24 15.02
N LYS A 203 11.24 17.80 15.41
CA LYS A 203 11.39 18.69 16.58
C LYS A 203 12.41 19.77 16.23
N LEU A 204 12.20 20.96 16.75
CA LEU A 204 13.10 22.10 16.56
C LEU A 204 13.64 22.57 17.91
N GLN A 205 14.82 23.18 17.86
CA GLN A 205 15.33 24.00 18.94
C GLN A 205 15.79 25.34 18.37
N LYS A 206 15.21 26.43 18.88
CA LYS A 206 15.66 27.78 18.59
C LYS A 206 16.80 28.15 19.52
N VAL A 207 17.91 28.60 18.93
CA VAL A 207 19.08 29.10 19.65
C VAL A 207 19.43 30.51 19.19
N SER A 208 20.00 31.31 20.09
CA SER A 208 20.55 32.62 19.73
C SER A 208 21.92 32.46 19.08
N SER A 209 22.15 33.16 17.98
CA SER A 209 23.48 33.23 17.35
C SER A 209 24.46 34.13 18.11
N ASN A 210 23.98 34.95 19.05
CA ASN A 210 24.81 35.84 19.86
C ASN A 210 24.33 35.87 21.32
N THR A 211 24.65 34.80 22.04
CA THR A 211 24.29 34.63 23.45
C THR A 211 24.91 35.68 24.37
N GLY A 212 26.03 36.31 23.99
CA GLY A 212 26.64 37.39 24.77
C GLY A 212 25.79 38.66 24.87
N ILE A 213 24.86 38.87 23.93
CA ILE A 213 23.91 40.00 23.94
C ILE A 213 22.56 39.57 24.54
N THR A 214 22.14 38.35 24.25
CA THR A 214 20.77 37.90 24.53
C THR A 214 20.61 37.22 25.89
N ASN A 215 21.65 36.56 26.41
CA ASN A 215 21.53 35.85 27.69
C ASN A 215 21.43 36.83 28.86
N GLY A 216 20.45 36.61 29.74
CA GLY A 216 20.19 37.48 30.90
C GLY A 216 19.62 38.86 30.54
N ASN A 217 19.28 39.09 29.26
CA ASN A 217 18.74 40.36 28.79
C ASN A 217 17.22 40.26 28.60
N ALA A 218 16.46 40.97 29.45
CA ALA A 218 14.99 40.93 29.45
C ALA A 218 14.33 41.44 28.15
N ASN A 219 15.09 42.10 27.26
CA ASN A 219 14.59 42.52 25.95
C ASN A 219 14.51 41.38 24.93
N TYR A 220 15.09 40.21 25.24
CA TYR A 220 15.15 39.05 24.36
C TYR A 220 14.52 37.82 25.02
N SER A 221 13.74 37.06 24.26
CA SER A 221 13.24 35.76 24.68
C SER A 221 13.29 34.80 23.50
N ILE A 222 13.56 33.53 23.76
CA ILE A 222 13.41 32.45 22.76
C ILE A 222 12.04 31.77 22.84
N ILE A 223 11.21 32.13 23.81
CA ILE A 223 9.88 31.57 24.06
C ILE A 223 8.87 32.15 23.06
N GLY A 224 7.96 31.30 22.59
CA GLY A 224 6.80 31.75 21.79
C GLY A 224 7.12 32.06 20.34
N ALA A 225 8.31 31.69 19.85
CA ALA A 225 8.56 31.65 18.42
C ALA A 225 7.68 30.56 17.82
N THR A 226 7.03 30.83 16.68
CA THR A 226 6.21 29.82 16.01
C THR A 226 6.83 29.45 14.67
N TYR A 227 6.82 28.15 14.37
CA TYR A 227 7.35 27.57 13.15
C TYR A 227 6.28 26.71 12.49
N GLY A 228 6.08 26.89 11.18
CA GLY A 228 5.26 25.98 10.39
C GLY A 228 6.12 24.83 9.85
N VAL A 229 5.57 23.62 9.91
CA VAL A 229 6.12 22.44 9.23
C VAL A 229 5.29 22.21 7.98
N PHE A 230 5.91 22.14 6.80
CA PHE A 230 5.23 22.08 5.51
C PHE A 230 5.65 20.87 4.69
N ALA A 231 4.73 20.32 3.90
CA ALA A 231 4.99 19.21 2.98
C ALA A 231 5.57 19.67 1.62
N ASP A 232 5.58 20.98 1.36
CA ASP A 232 6.05 21.57 0.10
C ASP A 232 6.88 22.82 0.35
N LYS A 233 7.72 23.16 -0.65
CA LYS A 233 8.70 24.25 -0.56
C LYS A 233 8.04 25.62 -0.69
N GLU A 234 6.83 25.65 -1.22
CA GLU A 234 5.98 26.82 -1.45
C GLU A 234 5.21 27.23 -0.19
N TYR A 235 5.29 26.42 0.88
CA TYR A 235 4.63 26.60 2.17
C TYR A 235 3.09 26.65 2.07
N GLN A 236 2.50 25.87 1.18
CA GLN A 236 1.05 25.83 0.97
C GLN A 236 0.34 24.72 1.76
N LYS A 237 1.01 23.61 2.02
CA LYS A 237 0.48 22.45 2.76
C LYS A 237 1.15 22.35 4.13
N GLN A 238 0.62 23.12 5.07
CA GLN A 238 1.06 23.08 6.45
C GLN A 238 0.63 21.77 7.12
N LEU A 239 1.58 21.05 7.69
CA LEU A 239 1.41 19.82 8.45
C LEU A 239 1.16 20.11 9.93
N ALA A 240 1.87 21.09 10.49
CA ALA A 240 1.75 21.47 11.91
C ALA A 240 2.30 22.87 12.18
N THR A 241 2.03 23.37 13.39
CA THR A 241 2.68 24.53 13.99
C THR A 241 3.43 24.09 15.24
N LEU A 242 4.69 24.48 15.35
CA LEU A 242 5.55 24.24 16.51
C LEU A 242 5.80 25.56 17.23
N THR A 243 5.74 25.55 18.56
CA THR A 243 5.98 26.73 19.40
C THR A 243 7.13 26.46 20.35
N THR A 244 8.03 27.43 20.51
CA THR A 244 9.20 27.26 21.38
C THR A 244 8.89 27.52 22.85
N ASP A 245 9.45 26.68 23.71
CA ASP A 245 9.42 26.79 25.17
C ASP A 245 10.56 27.67 25.72
N GLU A 246 10.69 27.71 27.05
CA GLU A 246 11.74 28.41 27.81
C GLU A 246 13.18 28.02 27.45
N ASN A 247 13.36 26.82 26.91
CA ASN A 247 14.64 26.29 26.46
C ASN A 247 14.80 26.37 24.93
N GLY A 248 13.85 27.03 24.25
CA GLY A 248 13.79 27.13 22.79
C GLY A 248 13.37 25.85 22.11
N ASN A 249 13.03 24.79 22.85
CA ASN A 249 12.58 23.53 22.28
C ASN A 249 11.12 23.62 21.86
N THR A 250 10.74 22.82 20.87
CA THR A 250 9.34 22.62 20.52
C THR A 250 8.84 21.27 21.00
N ASP A 251 7.52 21.09 20.98
CA ASP A 251 6.92 19.76 20.99
C ASP A 251 7.37 18.96 19.76
N VAL A 252 7.08 17.66 19.82
CA VAL A 252 7.33 16.72 18.72
C VAL A 252 6.08 16.65 17.85
N VAL A 253 6.27 16.72 16.53
CA VAL A 253 5.21 16.43 15.55
C VAL A 253 5.57 15.19 14.74
N GLU A 254 4.62 14.28 14.58
CA GLU A 254 4.74 13.15 13.65
C GLU A 254 4.56 13.65 12.20
N VAL A 255 5.48 13.27 11.32
CA VAL A 255 5.46 13.60 9.89
C VAL A 255 5.68 12.34 9.05
N LYS A 256 5.07 12.27 7.87
CA LYS A 256 5.37 11.22 6.90
C LYS A 256 6.85 11.29 6.51
N ALA A 257 7.52 10.15 6.39
CA ALA A 257 8.92 10.11 6.00
C ALA A 257 9.12 10.78 4.63
N GLY A 258 10.11 11.67 4.56
CA GLY A 258 10.39 12.48 3.39
C GLY A 258 10.95 13.85 3.79
N THR A 259 11.06 14.74 2.81
CA THR A 259 11.48 16.11 3.04
C THR A 259 10.30 16.93 3.57
N VAL A 260 10.51 17.58 4.71
CA VAL A 260 9.62 18.64 5.21
C VAL A 260 10.35 19.97 5.17
N TYR A 261 9.59 21.05 5.08
CA TYR A 261 10.12 22.42 5.05
C TYR A 261 9.70 23.15 6.31
N ILE A 262 10.63 23.86 6.93
CA ILE A 262 10.42 24.57 8.19
C ILE A 262 10.50 26.05 7.92
N LYS A 263 9.53 26.82 8.40
CA LYS A 263 9.53 28.28 8.24
C LYS A 263 9.12 28.95 9.53
N GLU A 264 9.89 29.93 9.99
CA GLU A 264 9.50 30.78 11.12
C GLU A 264 8.31 31.66 10.70
N LEU A 265 7.21 31.57 11.44
CA LEU A 265 5.98 32.30 11.21
C LEU A 265 5.91 33.56 12.08
N SER A 266 6.34 33.45 13.34
CA SER A 266 6.47 34.59 14.25
C SER A 266 7.76 34.50 15.05
N ALA A 267 8.47 35.61 15.15
CA ALA A 267 9.65 35.73 16.00
C ALA A 267 9.23 35.97 17.45
N PRO A 268 10.05 35.49 18.41
CA PRO A 268 9.85 35.79 19.82
C PRO A 268 10.38 37.20 20.15
N ALA A 269 10.14 37.67 21.37
CA ALA A 269 10.49 39.02 21.79
C ALA A 269 11.99 39.34 21.55
N GLY A 270 12.28 40.50 20.96
CA GLY A 270 13.64 40.97 20.68
C GLY A 270 14.27 40.44 19.39
N TYR A 271 13.65 39.49 18.69
CA TYR A 271 14.17 38.93 17.44
C TYR A 271 13.34 39.39 16.23
N LYS A 272 13.96 39.34 15.05
CA LYS A 272 13.25 39.45 13.76
C LYS A 272 12.99 38.04 13.24
N VAL A 273 11.91 37.90 12.47
CA VAL A 273 11.59 36.65 11.76
C VAL A 273 12.72 36.30 10.81
N ASP A 274 13.21 35.08 10.93
CA ASP A 274 14.16 34.47 10.01
C ASP A 274 13.47 34.21 8.66
N LYS A 275 14.09 34.71 7.59
CA LYS A 275 13.59 34.54 6.22
C LYS A 275 14.37 33.45 5.46
N THR A 276 15.39 32.87 6.08
CA THR A 276 16.13 31.75 5.52
C THR A 276 15.37 30.44 5.80
N VAL A 277 15.30 29.59 4.78
CA VAL A 277 14.68 28.25 4.83
C VAL A 277 15.64 27.23 4.26
#